data_AF-A0A2A7BGZ8-F1
#
_entry.id   AF-A0A2A7BGZ8-F1
#
_cell.length_a   1.000
_cell.length_b   1.000
_cell.length_c   1.000
_cell.angle_alpha   90.00
_cell.angle_beta   90.00
_cell.angle_gamma   90.00
#
_symmetry.space_group_name_H-M   'P 1'
#
loop_
_entity.id
_entity.type
_entity.pdbx_description
1 polymer ?
#
loop_
_entity_poly.entity_id
_entity_poly.type
_entity_poly.pdbx_seq_one_letter_code
_entity_poly.pdbx_strand_id
1 'polypeptide(L)'
;MGVFGWLKKATKVVGKMAMDAAEEPSRYSPNPEWMGQMDLVDSRMNAQILAPQFLKQAQESAKILSSTTEPSVFFMRYDFCVGRLIQLEDCKKYGVKVTTTSSLEKYLDLTFREEAVNEIVQRTQEKYRDKIESLKSPKAKQNWAIKYHRAFEPYLSYMSDNAKTKLDECSAELYALTEI
;
A
#
# COMPACT_ATOMS: atom_id res chain seq x y z
N MET A 1 25.22 -20.27 26.55
CA MET A 1 26.16 -19.85 25.49
C MET A 1 25.32 -19.63 24.23
N GLY A 2 25.10 -18.46 23.65
CA GLY A 2 25.71 -17.14 23.78
C GLY A 2 25.73 -16.52 22.39
N VAL A 3 24.59 -16.08 21.85
CA VAL A 3 24.52 -15.37 20.55
C VAL A 3 23.32 -14.43 20.51
N PHE A 4 23.38 -13.31 21.23
CA PHE A 4 22.62 -12.07 20.92
C PHE A 4 23.31 -10.92 21.64
N GLY A 5 24.54 -10.65 21.21
CA GLY A 5 25.28 -9.47 21.62
C GLY A 5 25.50 -8.63 20.39
N TRP A 6 24.59 -7.73 20.06
CA TRP A 6 24.85 -6.55 19.23
C TRP A 6 23.99 -5.41 19.78
N LEU A 7 24.37 -4.94 20.96
CA LEU A 7 23.96 -3.66 21.49
C LEU A 7 25.17 -2.99 22.16
N LYS A 8 25.44 -1.75 21.75
CA LYS A 8 26.40 -0.76 22.27
C LYS A 8 27.85 -0.84 21.74
N LYS A 9 28.19 0.05 20.80
CA LYS A 9 28.84 1.37 21.06
C LYS A 9 29.38 1.96 19.76
N ALA A 10 28.93 3.15 19.41
CA ALA A 10 29.76 4.16 18.74
C ALA A 10 29.25 5.55 19.12
N THR A 11 30.06 6.25 19.91
CA THR A 11 29.86 7.63 20.36
C THR A 11 30.26 8.62 19.27
N LYS A 12 29.31 9.51 18.93
CA LYS A 12 29.45 10.96 18.69
C LYS A 12 30.70 11.45 17.93
N VAL A 13 30.51 11.74 16.63
CA VAL A 13 31.23 12.81 15.93
C VAL A 13 30.20 13.89 15.58
N VAL A 14 30.45 15.10 16.08
CA VAL A 14 29.69 16.32 15.79
C VAL A 14 30.00 16.74 14.35
N GLY A 15 29.00 16.62 13.47
CA GLY A 15 28.92 17.34 12.22
C GLY A 15 27.59 18.08 12.23
N LYS A 16 27.62 19.41 12.30
CA LYS A 16 26.46 20.28 12.20
C LYS A 16 25.99 20.24 10.74
N MET A 17 25.26 19.20 10.36
CA MET A 17 24.46 19.20 9.14
C MET A 17 23.17 19.94 9.49
N ALA A 18 22.95 21.06 8.82
CA ALA A 18 21.62 21.62 8.70
C ALA A 18 20.73 20.49 8.14
N MET A 19 19.87 19.94 9.00
CA MET A 19 18.68 19.27 8.53
C MET A 19 17.85 20.38 7.89
N ASP A 20 17.99 20.56 6.58
CA ASP A 20 16.90 21.11 5.80
C ASP A 20 15.68 20.28 6.21
N ALA A 21 14.72 20.91 6.88
CA ALA A 21 13.45 20.30 7.18
C ALA A 21 12.84 19.94 5.83
N ALA A 22 13.04 18.69 5.39
CA ALA A 22 12.39 18.15 4.23
C ALA A 22 10.90 18.35 4.48
N GLU A 23 10.27 19.20 3.66
CA GLU A 23 8.85 19.44 3.74
C GLU A 23 8.17 18.07 3.62
N GLU A 24 7.51 17.62 4.69
CA GLU A 24 6.75 16.38 4.66
C GLU A 24 5.81 16.45 3.45
N PRO A 25 5.81 15.43 2.58
CA PRO A 25 5.04 15.49 1.34
C PRO A 25 3.59 15.79 1.69
N SER A 26 2.98 16.77 1.05
CA SER A 26 1.58 17.13 1.32
C SER A 26 0.58 16.18 0.65
N ARG A 27 1.06 15.32 -0.26
CA ARG A 27 0.27 14.39 -1.06
C ARG A 27 1.05 13.10 -1.32
N TYR A 28 0.32 12.01 -1.47
CA TYR A 28 0.87 10.73 -1.91
C TYR A 28 1.39 10.82 -3.35
N SER A 29 2.55 10.20 -3.60
CA SER A 29 3.13 10.04 -4.93
C SER A 29 3.07 8.57 -5.33
N PRO A 30 2.27 8.18 -6.34
CA PRO A 30 2.14 6.79 -6.77
C PRO A 30 3.41 6.29 -7.48
N ASN A 31 3.67 4.99 -7.42
CA ASN A 31 4.74 4.37 -8.19
C ASN A 31 4.38 4.40 -9.70
N PRO A 32 5.19 5.08 -10.55
CA PRO A 32 4.90 5.20 -11.98
C PRO A 32 4.75 3.85 -12.69
N GLU A 33 5.51 2.83 -12.28
CA GLU A 33 5.45 1.49 -12.88
C GLU A 33 4.11 0.78 -12.65
N TRP A 34 3.36 1.19 -11.63
CA TRP A 34 2.08 0.57 -11.26
C TRP A 34 0.85 1.35 -11.72
N MET A 35 1.03 2.58 -12.21
CA MET A 35 -0.07 3.42 -12.73
C MET A 35 -0.69 2.89 -14.04
N GLY A 36 -0.05 1.90 -14.66
CA GLY A 36 -0.37 1.43 -16.01
C GLY A 36 0.08 2.44 -17.07
N GLN A 37 -0.35 2.22 -18.31
CA GLN A 37 0.03 3.10 -19.43
C GLN A 37 -0.55 4.50 -19.24
N MET A 38 0.31 5.52 -19.25
CA MET A 38 -0.03 6.93 -19.09
C MET A 38 -0.09 7.66 -20.44
N ASP A 39 -0.51 8.93 -20.41
CA ASP A 39 -0.50 9.86 -21.55
C ASP A 39 -1.31 9.38 -22.77
N LEU A 40 -2.40 8.65 -22.51
CA LEU A 40 -3.28 8.10 -23.55
C LEU A 40 -4.25 9.12 -24.14
N VAL A 41 -4.44 10.29 -23.50
CA VAL A 41 -5.49 11.26 -23.85
C VAL A 41 -4.90 12.44 -24.61
N ASP A 42 -5.00 12.41 -25.93
CA ASP A 42 -4.39 13.39 -26.85
C ASP A 42 -5.39 14.27 -27.61
N SER A 43 -6.68 13.95 -27.53
CA SER A 43 -7.72 14.58 -28.33
C SER A 43 -9.10 14.37 -27.71
N ARG A 44 -10.06 15.21 -28.10
CA ARG A 44 -11.46 15.09 -27.64
C ARG A 44 -12.11 13.77 -28.04
N MET A 45 -11.86 13.30 -29.26
CA MET A 45 -12.40 12.03 -29.74
C MET A 45 -11.86 10.86 -28.92
N ASN A 46 -10.54 10.83 -28.69
CA ASN A 46 -9.90 9.80 -27.89
C ASN A 46 -10.36 9.84 -26.42
N ALA A 47 -10.48 11.04 -25.83
CA ALA A 47 -11.04 11.24 -24.49
C ALA A 47 -12.46 10.65 -24.35
N GLN A 48 -13.32 10.82 -25.35
CA GLN A 48 -14.68 10.26 -25.35
C GLN A 48 -14.69 8.72 -25.39
N ILE A 49 -13.73 8.10 -26.07
CA ILE A 49 -13.60 6.64 -26.18
C ILE A 49 -13.00 6.04 -24.91
N LEU A 50 -12.00 6.71 -24.33
CA LEU A 50 -11.22 6.21 -23.20
C LEU A 50 -11.90 6.45 -21.85
N ALA A 51 -12.60 7.57 -21.67
CA ALA A 51 -13.18 7.92 -20.37
C ALA A 51 -14.07 6.82 -19.76
N PRO A 52 -14.98 6.14 -20.50
CA PRO A 52 -15.76 5.04 -19.96
C PRO A 52 -14.89 3.85 -19.50
N GLN A 53 -13.79 3.59 -20.20
CA GLN A 53 -12.87 2.49 -19.87
C GLN A 53 -12.10 2.81 -18.59
N PHE A 54 -11.54 4.02 -18.48
CA PHE A 54 -10.84 4.45 -17.27
C PHE A 54 -11.77 4.51 -16.06
N LEU A 55 -13.01 4.97 -16.24
CA LEU A 55 -14.02 4.96 -15.18
C LEU A 55 -14.29 3.55 -14.67
N LYS A 56 -14.53 2.60 -15.59
CA LYS A 56 -14.73 1.20 -15.26
C LYS A 56 -13.53 0.62 -14.50
N GLN A 57 -12.32 0.86 -14.99
CA GLN A 57 -11.08 0.36 -14.38
C GLN A 57 -10.84 0.96 -12.98
N ALA A 58 -11.12 2.25 -12.77
CA ALA A 58 -11.01 2.89 -11.46
C ALA A 58 -12.03 2.29 -10.47
N GLN A 59 -13.27 2.08 -10.90
CA GLN A 59 -14.32 1.48 -10.06
C GLN A 59 -14.02 0.03 -9.69
N GLU A 60 -13.55 -0.77 -10.66
CA GLU A 60 -13.11 -2.15 -10.41
C GLU A 60 -11.94 -2.19 -9.44
N SER A 61 -10.98 -1.26 -9.57
CA SER A 61 -9.84 -1.17 -8.67
C SER A 61 -10.27 -0.80 -7.26
N ALA A 62 -11.15 0.19 -7.09
CA ALA A 62 -11.70 0.55 -5.79
C ALA A 62 -12.42 -0.63 -5.11
N LYS A 63 -13.15 -1.45 -5.89
CA LYS A 63 -13.80 -2.67 -5.38
C LYS A 63 -12.79 -3.73 -4.93
N ILE A 64 -11.69 -3.92 -5.68
CA ILE A 64 -10.63 -4.86 -5.29
C ILE A 64 -9.93 -4.38 -4.02
N LEU A 65 -9.65 -3.08 -3.92
CA LEU A 65 -8.95 -2.48 -2.77
C LEU A 65 -9.72 -2.66 -1.46
N SER A 66 -11.05 -2.70 -1.49
CA SER A 66 -11.86 -2.88 -0.27
C SER A 66 -11.97 -4.32 0.22
N SER A 67 -11.62 -5.33 -0.60
CA SER A 67 -11.79 -6.74 -0.24
C SER A 67 -10.54 -7.60 -0.32
N THR A 68 -9.47 -7.13 -0.96
CA THR A 68 -8.25 -7.93 -1.11
C THR A 68 -7.57 -8.20 0.25
N THR A 69 -6.98 -9.38 0.35
CA THR A 69 -6.10 -9.85 1.44
C THR A 69 -4.69 -10.14 0.92
N GLU A 70 -4.39 -9.76 -0.32
CA GLU A 70 -3.09 -9.93 -0.96
C GLU A 70 -2.39 -8.56 -1.04
N PRO A 71 -1.26 -8.36 -0.33
CA PRO A 71 -0.55 -7.08 -0.31
C PRO A 71 -0.14 -6.64 -1.72
N SER A 72 0.36 -7.55 -2.55
CA SER A 72 0.77 -7.24 -3.93
C SER A 72 -0.35 -6.66 -4.76
N VAL A 73 -1.54 -7.29 -4.68
CA VAL A 73 -2.73 -6.82 -5.38
C VAL A 73 -3.13 -5.44 -4.85
N PHE A 74 -3.07 -5.21 -3.54
CA PHE A 74 -3.41 -3.91 -2.96
C PHE A 74 -2.50 -2.79 -3.49
N PHE A 75 -1.19 -2.90 -3.32
CA PHE A 75 -0.26 -1.82 -3.68
C PHE A 75 -0.30 -1.53 -5.19
N MET A 76 -0.29 -2.56 -6.02
CA MET A 76 -0.38 -2.39 -7.48
C MET A 76 -1.73 -1.81 -7.91
N ARG A 77 -2.85 -2.26 -7.31
CA ARG A 77 -4.18 -1.75 -7.68
C ARG A 77 -4.43 -0.34 -7.16
N TYR A 78 -3.80 0.06 -6.06
CA TYR A 78 -3.93 1.40 -5.53
C TYR A 78 -3.37 2.41 -6.53
N ASP A 79 -2.11 2.20 -6.95
CA ASP A 79 -1.44 3.11 -7.88
C ASP A 79 -2.04 3.03 -9.29
N PHE A 80 -2.50 1.86 -9.72
CA PHE A 80 -3.27 1.72 -10.96
C PHE A 80 -4.57 2.54 -10.91
N CYS A 81 -5.29 2.52 -9.78
CA CYS A 81 -6.50 3.32 -9.57
C CYS A 81 -6.17 4.82 -9.69
N VAL A 82 -5.10 5.27 -9.02
CA VAL A 82 -4.60 6.65 -9.12
C VAL A 82 -4.32 7.02 -10.58
N GLY A 83 -3.60 6.17 -11.32
CA GLY A 83 -3.29 6.39 -12.74
C GLY A 83 -4.54 6.53 -13.62
N ARG A 84 -5.59 5.72 -13.38
CA ARG A 84 -6.87 5.86 -14.09
C ARG A 84 -7.60 7.15 -13.73
N LEU A 85 -7.58 7.54 -12.46
CA LEU A 85 -8.21 8.77 -11.99
C LEU A 85 -7.51 10.02 -12.57
N ILE A 86 -6.17 10.02 -12.68
CA ILE A 86 -5.41 11.07 -13.37
C ILE A 86 -5.88 11.21 -14.82
N GLN A 87 -5.96 10.11 -15.57
CA GLN A 87 -6.38 10.18 -16.98
C GLN A 87 -7.85 10.56 -17.15
N LEU A 88 -8.70 10.29 -16.16
CA LEU A 88 -10.06 10.82 -16.16
C LEU A 88 -10.09 12.34 -15.99
N GLU A 89 -9.20 12.91 -15.17
CA GLU A 89 -9.04 14.37 -15.11
C GLU A 89 -8.54 14.94 -16.44
N ASP A 90 -7.65 14.24 -17.14
CA ASP A 90 -7.22 14.63 -18.48
C ASP A 90 -8.37 14.61 -19.49
N CYS A 91 -9.23 13.59 -19.46
CA CYS A 91 -10.44 13.55 -20.30
C CYS A 91 -11.37 14.75 -20.06
N LYS A 92 -11.48 15.24 -18.82
CA LYS A 92 -12.30 16.42 -18.49
C LYS A 92 -11.77 17.70 -19.16
N LYS A 93 -10.44 17.84 -19.34
CA LYS A 93 -9.83 18.96 -20.06
C LYS A 93 -10.32 19.05 -21.51
N TYR A 94 -10.71 17.93 -22.11
CA TYR A 94 -11.31 17.86 -23.45
C TYR A 94 -12.85 17.96 -23.46
N GLY A 95 -13.46 18.33 -22.33
CA GLY A 95 -14.91 18.54 -22.22
C GLY A 95 -15.74 17.27 -22.00
N VAL A 96 -15.11 16.14 -21.66
CA VAL A 96 -15.85 14.92 -21.29
C VAL A 96 -16.39 15.05 -19.87
N LYS A 97 -17.70 14.86 -19.70
CA LYS A 97 -18.33 14.83 -18.38
C LYS A 97 -18.18 13.43 -17.79
N VAL A 98 -17.41 13.30 -16.71
CA VAL A 98 -17.25 12.05 -15.97
C VAL A 98 -17.57 12.31 -14.50
N THR A 99 -18.47 11.51 -13.95
CA THR A 99 -18.76 11.48 -12.51
C THR A 99 -18.22 10.18 -11.95
N THR A 100 -17.17 10.26 -11.12
CA THR A 100 -16.62 9.11 -10.39
C THR A 100 -17.23 9.04 -8.99
N THR A 101 -17.39 7.85 -8.45
CA THR A 101 -17.76 7.66 -7.02
C THR A 101 -16.58 7.88 -6.09
N SER A 102 -15.35 7.91 -6.62
CA SER A 102 -14.11 8.18 -5.90
C SER A 102 -13.34 9.29 -6.62
N SER A 103 -12.92 10.33 -5.90
CA SER A 103 -12.13 11.42 -6.46
C SER A 103 -10.63 11.11 -6.44
N LEU A 104 -9.90 11.69 -7.40
CA LEU A 104 -8.43 11.66 -7.41
C LEU A 104 -7.85 12.22 -6.11
N GLU A 105 -8.40 13.35 -5.64
CA GLU A 105 -7.99 14.01 -4.40
C GLU A 105 -7.99 13.08 -3.20
N LYS A 106 -9.00 12.21 -3.07
CA LYS A 106 -9.08 11.23 -1.99
C LYS A 106 -7.90 10.25 -2.03
N TYR A 107 -7.52 9.75 -3.20
CA TYR A 107 -6.43 8.77 -3.34
C TYR A 107 -5.03 9.39 -3.26
N LEU A 108 -4.92 10.71 -3.37
CA LEU A 108 -3.69 11.45 -3.16
C LEU A 108 -3.54 11.97 -1.72
N ASP A 109 -4.60 11.91 -0.91
CA ASP A 109 -4.58 12.27 0.49
C ASP A 109 -3.80 11.24 1.32
N LEU A 110 -2.83 11.72 2.10
CA LEU A 110 -1.96 10.84 2.90
C LEU A 110 -2.70 10.14 4.03
N THR A 111 -3.69 10.79 4.65
CA THR A 111 -4.47 10.18 5.75
C THR A 111 -5.28 9.01 5.21
N PHE A 112 -5.98 9.21 4.09
CA PHE A 112 -6.71 8.14 3.43
C PHE A 112 -5.79 7.02 2.95
N ARG A 113 -4.62 7.36 2.40
CA ARG A 113 -3.62 6.37 1.97
C ARG A 113 -3.15 5.51 3.14
N GLU A 114 -2.85 6.14 4.27
CA GLU A 114 -2.39 5.51 5.51
C GLU A 114 -3.45 4.58 6.10
N GLU A 115 -4.69 5.05 6.22
CA GLU A 115 -5.84 4.23 6.64
C GLU A 115 -5.98 3.00 5.75
N ALA A 116 -5.88 3.16 4.43
CA ALA A 116 -5.97 2.04 3.49
C ALA A 116 -4.80 1.04 3.64
N VAL A 117 -3.57 1.49 3.94
CA VAL A 117 -2.46 0.55 4.28
C VAL A 117 -2.81 -0.21 5.55
N ASN A 118 -3.26 0.49 6.58
CA ASN A 118 -3.55 -0.08 7.88
C ASN A 118 -4.69 -1.10 7.83
N GLU A 119 -5.65 -0.92 6.93
CA GLU A 119 -6.70 -1.91 6.64
C GLU A 119 -6.14 -3.16 5.94
N ILE A 120 -5.30 -3.04 4.90
CA ILE A 120 -4.76 -4.23 4.23
C ILE A 120 -3.83 -5.03 5.14
N VAL A 121 -3.04 -4.36 5.99
CA VAL A 121 -2.20 -5.00 7.02
C VAL A 121 -3.07 -5.86 7.93
N GLN A 122 -4.19 -5.33 8.41
CA GLN A 122 -5.11 -6.01 9.30
C GLN A 122 -5.89 -7.14 8.59
N ARG A 123 -6.51 -6.90 7.42
CA ARG A 123 -7.25 -7.95 6.69
C ARG A 123 -6.35 -9.12 6.30
N THR A 124 -5.09 -8.84 5.95
CA THR A 124 -4.10 -9.89 5.67
C THR A 124 -3.76 -10.63 6.96
N GLN A 125 -3.61 -9.93 8.09
CA GLN A 125 -3.35 -10.57 9.39
C GLN A 125 -4.48 -11.53 9.77
N GLU A 126 -5.75 -11.11 9.65
CA GLU A 126 -6.93 -11.93 9.95
C GLU A 126 -6.92 -13.25 9.15
N LYS A 127 -6.70 -13.17 7.83
CA LYS A 127 -6.54 -14.37 6.98
C LYS A 127 -5.43 -15.31 7.45
N TYR A 128 -4.28 -14.75 7.87
CA TYR A 128 -3.15 -15.54 8.34
C TYR A 128 -3.39 -16.12 9.74
N ARG A 129 -4.10 -15.40 10.61
CA ARG A 129 -4.56 -15.86 11.93
C ARG A 129 -5.44 -17.09 11.79
N ASP A 130 -6.50 -17.00 11.00
CA ASP A 130 -7.42 -18.12 10.71
C ASP A 130 -6.63 -19.35 10.22
N LYS A 131 -5.65 -19.10 9.34
CA LYS A 131 -4.81 -20.17 8.83
C LYS A 131 -3.93 -20.79 9.92
N ILE A 132 -3.28 -19.99 10.75
CA ILE A 132 -2.41 -20.46 11.84
C ILE A 132 -3.20 -21.27 12.86
N GLU A 133 -4.37 -20.80 13.27
CA GLU A 133 -5.22 -21.47 14.26
C GLU A 133 -5.73 -22.83 13.76
N SER A 134 -5.94 -22.98 12.44
CA SER A 134 -6.31 -24.26 11.83
C SER A 134 -5.20 -25.34 11.84
N LEU A 135 -3.95 -24.97 12.11
CA LEU A 135 -2.79 -25.86 11.98
C LEU A 135 -2.45 -26.53 13.32
N LYS A 136 -2.14 -27.83 13.26
CA LYS A 136 -1.76 -28.63 14.44
C LYS A 136 -0.28 -28.55 14.80
N SER A 137 0.59 -28.35 13.80
CA SER A 137 2.04 -28.38 14.00
C SER A 137 2.57 -27.00 14.37
N PRO A 138 3.30 -26.84 15.49
CA PRO A 138 3.95 -25.58 15.85
C PRO A 138 4.87 -25.06 14.74
N LYS A 139 5.60 -25.95 14.06
CA LYS A 139 6.48 -25.57 12.95
C LYS A 139 5.69 -25.02 11.76
N ALA A 140 4.54 -25.61 11.45
CA ALA A 140 3.67 -25.10 10.40
C ALA A 140 3.09 -23.73 10.76
N LYS A 141 2.63 -23.54 12.00
CA LYS A 141 2.17 -22.24 12.53
C LYS A 141 3.24 -21.17 12.37
N GLN A 142 4.45 -21.43 12.86
CA GLN A 142 5.59 -20.51 12.76
C GLN A 142 5.91 -20.13 11.30
N ASN A 143 5.90 -21.10 10.38
CA ASN A 143 6.15 -20.83 8.97
C ASN A 143 5.08 -19.91 8.35
N TRP A 144 3.82 -20.00 8.79
CA TRP A 144 2.76 -19.10 8.31
C TRP A 144 2.88 -17.71 8.94
N ALA A 145 3.24 -17.59 10.21
CA ALA A 145 3.54 -16.29 10.82
C ALA A 145 4.69 -15.57 10.09
N ILE A 146 5.78 -16.29 9.75
CA ILE A 146 6.88 -15.75 8.93
C ILE A 146 6.37 -15.28 7.56
N LYS A 147 5.51 -16.07 6.91
CA LYS A 147 4.97 -15.75 5.58
C LYS A 147 4.15 -14.47 5.55
N TYR A 148 3.42 -14.16 6.63
CA TYR A 148 2.66 -12.92 6.74
C TYR A 148 3.57 -11.70 6.57
N HIS A 149 4.61 -11.58 7.39
CA HIS A 149 5.52 -10.44 7.33
C HIS A 149 6.26 -10.38 5.98
N ARG A 150 6.71 -11.54 5.47
CA ARG A 150 7.36 -11.63 4.15
C ARG A 150 6.48 -11.19 2.99
N ALA A 151 5.15 -11.29 3.12
CA ALA A 151 4.24 -10.82 2.07
C ALA A 151 4.29 -9.28 1.92
N PHE A 152 4.72 -8.55 2.94
CA PHE A 152 4.84 -7.09 2.94
C PHE A 152 6.27 -6.59 2.68
N GLU A 153 7.30 -7.43 2.80
CA GLU A 153 8.72 -7.05 2.58
C GLU A 153 8.95 -6.25 1.29
N PRO A 154 8.39 -6.63 0.12
CA PRO A 154 8.58 -5.86 -1.12
C PRO A 154 7.97 -4.45 -1.10
N TYR A 155 7.09 -4.17 -0.13
CA TYR A 155 6.27 -2.97 -0.07
C TYR A 155 6.65 -2.02 1.06
N LEU A 156 7.64 -2.37 1.90
CA LEU A 156 8.03 -1.58 3.08
C LEU A 156 8.46 -0.15 2.72
N SER A 157 9.08 0.06 1.55
CA SER A 157 9.45 1.40 1.07
C SER A 157 8.25 2.27 0.69
N TYR A 158 7.06 1.68 0.51
CA TYR A 158 5.81 2.36 0.18
C TYR A 158 4.87 2.48 1.39
N MET A 159 5.36 2.15 2.58
CA MET A 159 4.64 2.24 3.84
C MET A 159 5.23 3.34 4.70
N SER A 160 4.38 4.07 5.42
CA SER A 160 4.82 4.98 6.47
C SER A 160 5.43 4.20 7.64
N ASP A 161 6.16 4.88 8.52
CA ASP A 161 6.70 4.26 9.73
C ASP A 161 5.60 3.80 10.70
N ASN A 162 4.46 4.49 10.72
CA ASN A 162 3.29 4.07 11.49
C ASN A 162 2.72 2.75 10.95
N ALA A 163 2.56 2.63 9.63
CA ALA A 163 2.08 1.40 9.01
C ALA A 163 3.07 0.22 9.19
N LYS A 164 4.38 0.48 9.15
CA LYS A 164 5.41 -0.53 9.47
C LYS A 164 5.32 -0.98 10.93
N THR A 165 5.12 -0.03 11.86
CA THR A 165 4.92 -0.34 13.28
C THR A 165 3.70 -1.25 13.47
N LYS A 166 2.57 -0.92 12.82
CA LYS A 166 1.37 -1.77 12.84
C LYS A 166 1.62 -3.16 12.25
N LEU A 167 2.38 -3.26 11.16
CA LEU A 167 2.78 -4.54 10.57
C LEU A 167 3.61 -5.39 11.54
N ASP A 168 4.54 -4.77 12.27
CA ASP A 168 5.37 -5.45 13.27
C ASP A 168 4.54 -5.93 14.46
N GLU A 169 3.59 -5.12 14.95
CA GLU A 169 2.64 -5.49 15.99
C GLU A 169 1.77 -6.69 15.54
N CYS A 170 1.16 -6.60 14.36
CA CYS A 170 0.37 -7.70 13.79
C CYS A 170 1.20 -8.97 13.61
N SER A 171 2.47 -8.84 13.23
CA SER A 171 3.42 -9.96 13.10
C SER A 171 3.69 -10.61 14.45
N ALA A 172 3.98 -9.81 15.48
CA ALA A 172 4.23 -10.28 16.84
C ALA A 172 3.01 -11.06 17.40
N GLU A 173 1.80 -10.56 17.18
CA GLU A 173 0.57 -11.27 17.56
C GLU A 173 0.44 -12.64 16.89
N LEU A 174 0.75 -12.73 15.58
CA LEU A 174 0.69 -14.00 14.87
C LEU A 174 1.75 -14.98 15.35
N TYR A 175 2.95 -14.51 15.73
CA TYR A 175 3.98 -15.36 16.33
C TYR A 175 3.57 -15.91 17.70
N ALA A 176 2.89 -15.11 18.54
CA ALA A 176 2.42 -15.56 19.84
C ALA A 176 1.45 -16.77 19.73
N LEU A 177 0.65 -16.84 18.65
CA LEU A 177 -0.23 -17.99 18.39
C LEU A 177 0.49 -19.30 18.05
N THR A 178 1.79 -19.22 17.75
CA THR A 178 2.60 -20.38 17.37
C THR A 178 3.10 -21.17 18.58
N GLU A 179 3.05 -20.56 19.76
CA GLU A 179 3.50 -21.12 21.05
C GLU A 179 2.36 -21.83 21.82
N ILE A 180 1.13 -21.73 21.31
CA ILE A 180 -0.09 -22.39 21.82
C ILE A 180 -0.31 -23.73 21.11
#